data_AF-W2TLD2-F1
#
_entry.id   AF-W2TLD2-F1
#
_cell.length_a   1.000
_cell.length_b   1.000
_cell.length_c   1.000
_cell.angle_alpha   90.00
_cell.angle_beta   90.00
_cell.angle_gamma   90.00
#
_symmetry.space_group_name_H-M   'P 1'
#
loop_
_entity.id
_entity.type
_entity.pdbx_description
1 polymer ?
#
loop_
_entity_poly.entity_id
_entity_poly.type
_entity_poly.pdbx_seq_one_letter_code
_entity_poly.pdbx_strand_id
1 'polypeptide(L)'
;MLATMQSMIYTTTAARNTILMQLCEVLIAVMLCGDLAEMSAIMGLEHGVHRYNKGYDNVVVWNAYKLMTEYYEWRGRSGFGGMILSTAKSLFEVAESMPAHGILFLETACRIWASSGRCEDKIAEAVSRVLQKCPQLLDRIVELLKAIGLDHEVEIVIEEVCEEGSTLHPSDKAWVGWCQPRIERPERYGNRTNVLTRCVDVLFRFLDHGSNRGNGRAWVLLHAAVQLVDPSHFVPIRLQRYDWWPRFHTVPLPAEAESRRAELLAALAEIRVDWPSSR
;
A
#
# COMPACT_ATOMS: atom_id res chain seq x y z
N MET A 1 -12.41 -6.15 -30.82
CA MET A 1 -11.29 -6.49 -29.91
C MET A 1 -10.97 -7.98 -29.93
N LEU A 2 -11.91 -8.87 -29.57
CA LEU A 2 -11.73 -10.34 -29.63
C LEU A 2 -11.32 -10.86 -31.03
N ALA A 3 -11.96 -10.37 -32.09
CA ALA A 3 -11.59 -10.73 -33.47
C ALA A 3 -10.17 -10.28 -33.87
N THR A 4 -9.74 -9.13 -33.35
CA THR A 4 -8.39 -8.58 -33.57
C THR A 4 -7.32 -9.40 -32.83
N MET A 5 -7.64 -9.88 -31.63
CA MET A 5 -6.77 -10.79 -30.88
C MET A 5 -6.65 -12.16 -31.54
N GLN A 6 -7.75 -12.75 -32.01
CA GLN A 6 -7.70 -13.98 -32.79
C GLN A 6 -6.76 -13.84 -34.00
N SER A 7 -6.83 -12.73 -34.72
CA SER A 7 -5.93 -12.46 -35.84
C SER A 7 -4.44 -12.39 -35.41
N MET A 8 -4.11 -11.81 -34.25
CA MET A 8 -2.73 -11.75 -33.75
C MET A 8 -2.18 -13.11 -33.31
N ILE A 9 -3.02 -13.96 -32.71
CA ILE A 9 -2.65 -15.31 -32.25
C ILE A 9 -2.18 -16.19 -33.42
N TYR A 10 -2.71 -15.98 -34.63
CA TYR A 10 -2.39 -16.78 -35.81
C TYR A 10 -1.15 -16.34 -36.59
N THR A 11 -0.64 -15.11 -36.41
CA THR A 11 0.27 -14.50 -37.40
C THR A 11 1.75 -14.40 -37.02
N THR A 12 2.19 -14.69 -35.79
CA THR A 12 3.59 -14.39 -35.41
C THR A 12 4.28 -15.51 -34.64
N THR A 13 5.22 -16.19 -35.31
CA THR A 13 6.24 -17.07 -34.71
C THR A 13 7.21 -16.34 -33.77
N ALA A 14 7.24 -15.00 -33.82
CA ALA A 14 7.94 -14.13 -32.86
C ALA A 14 7.16 -13.94 -31.53
N ALA A 15 5.88 -14.34 -31.46
CA ALA A 15 5.00 -14.20 -30.28
C ALA A 15 5.17 -15.32 -29.24
N ARG A 16 6.24 -16.12 -29.34
CA ARG A 16 6.49 -17.31 -28.51
C ARG A 16 6.47 -17.05 -27.00
N ASN A 17 6.61 -15.78 -26.57
CA ASN A 17 6.69 -15.38 -25.16
C ASN A 17 5.64 -14.37 -24.69
N THR A 18 4.84 -13.74 -25.56
CA THR A 18 3.96 -12.62 -25.16
C THR A 18 2.48 -12.92 -25.19
N ILE A 19 2.05 -14.01 -25.81
CA ILE A 19 0.62 -14.32 -25.96
C ILE A 19 -0.11 -14.46 -24.62
N LEU A 20 0.53 -15.10 -23.63
CA LEU A 20 -0.03 -15.22 -22.28
C LEU A 20 -0.09 -13.87 -21.56
N MET A 21 0.89 -12.98 -21.78
CA MET A 21 0.87 -11.62 -21.24
C MET A 21 -0.27 -10.80 -21.83
N GLN A 22 -0.46 -10.87 -23.15
CA GLN A 22 -1.57 -10.19 -23.82
C GLN A 22 -2.93 -10.71 -23.35
N LEU A 23 -3.03 -12.03 -23.13
CA LEU A 23 -4.23 -12.62 -22.55
C LEU A 23 -4.43 -12.17 -21.10
N CYS A 24 -3.38 -12.08 -20.28
CA CYS A 24 -3.46 -11.51 -18.93
C CYS A 24 -3.95 -10.06 -18.95
N GLU A 25 -3.39 -9.19 -19.79
CA GLU A 25 -3.79 -7.78 -19.90
C GLU A 25 -5.27 -7.63 -20.24
N VAL A 26 -5.76 -8.42 -21.19
CA VAL A 26 -7.16 -8.38 -21.59
C VAL A 26 -8.06 -9.04 -20.54
N LEU A 27 -7.60 -10.09 -19.87
CA LEU A 27 -8.33 -10.68 -18.75
C LEU A 27 -8.46 -9.68 -17.60
N ILE A 28 -7.41 -8.94 -17.26
CA ILE A 28 -7.46 -7.85 -16.26
C ILE A 28 -8.52 -6.81 -16.68
N ALA A 29 -8.51 -6.37 -17.93
CA ALA A 29 -9.48 -5.39 -18.43
C ALA A 29 -10.93 -5.90 -18.31
N VAL A 30 -11.17 -7.17 -18.65
CA VAL A 30 -12.50 -7.79 -18.52
C VAL A 30 -12.88 -8.03 -17.06
N MET A 31 -11.94 -8.37 -16.18
CA MET A 31 -12.19 -8.47 -14.74
C MET A 31 -12.61 -7.12 -14.12
N LEU A 32 -12.13 -6.01 -14.65
CA LEU A 32 -12.47 -4.67 -14.19
C LEU A 32 -13.77 -4.11 -14.78
N CYS A 33 -14.03 -4.40 -16.06
CA CYS A 33 -15.06 -3.68 -16.84
C CYS A 33 -16.09 -4.58 -17.51
N GLY A 34 -15.83 -5.88 -17.60
CA GLY A 34 -16.61 -6.84 -18.37
C GLY A 34 -17.49 -7.74 -17.52
N ASP A 35 -18.12 -8.72 -18.16
CA ASP A 35 -18.95 -9.73 -17.51
C ASP A 35 -18.28 -11.11 -17.43
N LEU A 36 -18.93 -12.04 -16.71
CA LEU A 36 -18.41 -13.41 -16.56
C LEU A 36 -18.29 -14.16 -17.90
N ALA A 37 -19.18 -13.88 -18.88
CA ALA A 37 -19.15 -14.55 -20.17
C ALA A 37 -17.92 -14.13 -20.99
N GLU A 38 -17.54 -12.87 -20.92
CA GLU A 38 -16.31 -12.35 -21.51
C GLU A 38 -15.06 -12.96 -20.86
N MET A 39 -15.06 -13.15 -19.53
CA MET A 39 -13.97 -13.84 -18.83
C MET A 39 -13.83 -15.28 -19.30
N SER A 40 -14.94 -16.04 -19.35
CA SER A 40 -14.93 -17.43 -19.83
C SER A 40 -14.53 -17.51 -21.31
N ALA A 41 -14.85 -16.51 -22.13
CA ALA A 41 -14.42 -16.45 -23.54
C ALA A 41 -12.90 -16.30 -23.68
N ILE A 42 -12.26 -15.45 -22.87
CA ILE A 42 -10.80 -15.30 -22.84
C ILE A 42 -10.12 -16.59 -22.38
N MET A 43 -10.69 -17.26 -21.37
CA MET A 43 -10.25 -18.57 -20.93
C MET A 43 -10.35 -19.62 -22.05
N GLY A 44 -11.40 -19.57 -22.86
CA GLY A 44 -11.56 -20.39 -24.06
C GLY A 44 -10.52 -20.11 -25.15
N LEU A 45 -10.14 -18.84 -25.35
CA LEU A 45 -9.11 -18.48 -26.33
C LEU A 45 -7.76 -19.13 -26.03
N GLU A 46 -7.39 -19.25 -24.75
CA GLU A 46 -6.13 -19.87 -24.37
C GLU A 46 -6.07 -21.37 -24.70
N HIS A 47 -7.21 -22.08 -24.71
CA HIS A 47 -7.26 -23.48 -25.13
C HIS A 47 -6.93 -23.64 -26.62
N GLY A 48 -7.25 -22.63 -27.43
CA GLY A 48 -6.90 -22.58 -28.85
C GLY A 48 -5.42 -22.25 -29.12
N VAL A 49 -4.69 -21.76 -28.11
CA VAL A 49 -3.26 -21.44 -28.25
C VAL A 49 -2.43 -22.71 -28.13
N HIS A 50 -1.59 -22.97 -29.14
CA HIS A 50 -0.69 -24.11 -29.14
C HIS A 50 0.32 -24.05 -27.98
N ARG A 51 0.59 -25.18 -27.30
CA ARG A 51 1.48 -25.23 -26.12
C ARG A 51 2.86 -24.60 -26.33
N TYR A 52 3.44 -24.73 -27.52
CA TYR A 52 4.75 -24.17 -27.86
C TYR A 52 4.79 -22.64 -27.98
N ASN A 53 3.62 -22.00 -28.00
CA ASN A 53 3.48 -20.55 -28.01
C ASN A 53 3.20 -20.00 -26.60
N LYS A 54 2.97 -20.88 -25.61
CA LYS A 54 2.80 -20.53 -24.20
C LYS A 54 4.19 -20.52 -23.56
N GLY A 55 4.87 -19.38 -23.62
CA GLY A 55 6.17 -19.20 -22.96
C GLY A 55 6.08 -19.53 -21.47
N TYR A 56 7.01 -20.34 -20.95
CA TYR A 56 7.00 -20.84 -19.57
C TYR A 56 7.04 -19.73 -18.52
N ASP A 57 7.70 -18.61 -18.82
CA ASP A 57 7.93 -17.50 -17.90
C ASP A 57 6.61 -16.86 -17.39
N ASN A 58 5.56 -16.90 -18.22
CA ASN A 58 4.28 -16.25 -17.91
C ASN A 58 3.17 -17.24 -17.50
N VAL A 59 3.47 -18.54 -17.47
CA VAL A 59 2.50 -19.58 -17.13
C VAL A 59 2.01 -19.45 -15.69
N VAL A 60 2.91 -19.12 -14.75
CA VAL A 60 2.56 -18.97 -13.33
C VAL A 60 1.56 -17.84 -13.11
N VAL A 61 1.81 -16.68 -13.73
CA VAL A 61 0.94 -15.50 -13.65
C VAL A 61 -0.40 -15.76 -14.31
N TRP A 62 -0.39 -16.36 -15.50
CA TRP A 62 -1.61 -16.75 -16.20
C TRP A 62 -2.45 -17.72 -15.36
N ASN A 63 -1.84 -18.75 -14.78
CA ASN A 63 -2.54 -19.71 -13.91
C ASN A 63 -3.14 -19.03 -12.67
N ALA A 64 -2.48 -18.03 -12.10
CA ALA A 64 -3.06 -17.24 -11.01
C ALA A 64 -4.33 -16.48 -11.46
N TYR A 65 -4.33 -15.88 -12.65
CA TYR A 65 -5.53 -15.25 -13.19
C TYR A 65 -6.64 -16.26 -13.54
N LYS A 66 -6.29 -17.47 -13.99
CA LYS A 66 -7.24 -18.57 -14.16
C LYS A 66 -7.95 -18.89 -12.85
N LEU A 67 -7.16 -19.09 -11.79
CA LEU A 67 -7.66 -19.36 -10.44
C LEU A 67 -8.56 -18.24 -9.89
N MET A 68 -8.21 -16.96 -10.14
CA MET A 68 -9.09 -15.83 -9.80
C MET A 68 -10.42 -15.91 -10.57
N THR A 69 -10.37 -16.19 -11.88
CA THR A 69 -11.57 -16.28 -12.72
C THR A 69 -12.50 -17.38 -12.26
N GLU A 70 -11.96 -18.57 -11.97
CA GLU A 70 -12.70 -19.69 -11.38
C GLU A 70 -13.37 -19.29 -10.06
N TYR A 71 -12.65 -18.57 -9.20
CA TYR A 71 -13.24 -18.02 -7.97
C TYR A 71 -14.39 -17.04 -8.25
N TYR A 72 -14.27 -16.13 -9.23
CA TYR A 72 -15.34 -15.21 -9.60
C TYR A 72 -16.59 -15.92 -10.14
N GLU A 73 -16.43 -17.05 -10.84
CA GLU A 73 -17.54 -17.89 -11.26
C GLU A 73 -18.21 -18.62 -10.09
N TRP A 74 -17.43 -19.02 -9.08
CA TRP A 74 -17.91 -19.83 -7.95
C TRP A 74 -18.45 -19.03 -6.77
N ARG A 75 -17.99 -17.80 -6.52
CA ARG A 75 -18.44 -16.97 -5.39
C ARG A 75 -19.95 -16.69 -5.39
N GLY A 76 -20.62 -16.87 -6.52
CA GLY A 76 -22.09 -16.77 -6.65
C GLY A 76 -22.85 -18.09 -6.42
N ARG A 77 -22.16 -19.21 -6.16
CA ARG A 77 -22.74 -20.57 -6.07
C ARG A 77 -22.54 -21.13 -4.66
N SER A 78 -23.60 -21.68 -4.05
CA SER A 78 -23.54 -22.30 -2.72
C SER A 78 -22.86 -23.69 -2.80
N GLY A 79 -21.93 -24.00 -1.87
CA GLY A 79 -21.48 -25.39 -1.62
C GLY A 79 -20.03 -25.79 -2.00
N PHE A 80 -19.15 -24.87 -2.39
CA PHE A 80 -17.80 -25.20 -2.91
C PHE A 80 -16.61 -25.05 -1.92
N GLY A 81 -16.83 -25.18 -0.61
CA GLY A 81 -15.84 -24.82 0.43
C GLY A 81 -14.47 -25.51 0.38
N GLY A 82 -14.33 -26.69 -0.23
CA GLY A 82 -13.08 -27.48 -0.22
C GLY A 82 -12.02 -27.06 -1.25
N MET A 83 -12.41 -26.78 -2.50
CA MET A 83 -11.47 -26.35 -3.56
C MET A 83 -10.97 -24.91 -3.36
N ILE A 84 -11.68 -24.14 -2.55
CA ILE A 84 -11.47 -22.70 -2.36
C ILE A 84 -10.17 -22.43 -1.57
N LEU A 85 -9.82 -23.24 -0.57
CA LEU A 85 -8.64 -22.99 0.28
C LEU A 85 -7.30 -23.25 -0.42
N SER A 86 -7.22 -24.28 -1.29
CA SER A 86 -6.01 -24.52 -2.10
C SER A 86 -5.79 -23.41 -3.11
N THR A 87 -6.86 -22.88 -3.69
CA THR A 87 -6.81 -21.74 -4.61
C THR A 87 -6.20 -20.52 -3.94
N ALA A 88 -6.64 -20.16 -2.73
CA ALA A 88 -6.05 -19.04 -2.00
C ALA A 88 -4.57 -19.25 -1.67
N LYS A 89 -4.16 -20.48 -1.31
CA LYS A 89 -2.74 -20.79 -1.07
C LYS A 89 -1.90 -20.56 -2.33
N SER A 90 -2.34 -21.09 -3.48
CA SER A 90 -1.62 -20.91 -4.74
C SER A 90 -1.58 -19.45 -5.18
N LEU A 91 -2.67 -18.69 -5.00
CA LEU A 91 -2.69 -17.25 -5.26
C LEU A 91 -1.70 -16.50 -4.37
N PHE A 92 -1.62 -16.85 -3.07
CA PHE A 92 -0.66 -16.25 -2.16
C PHE A 92 0.79 -16.59 -2.51
N GLU A 93 1.10 -17.84 -2.88
CA GLU A 93 2.45 -18.23 -3.32
C GLU A 93 2.92 -17.39 -4.51
N VAL A 94 2.03 -17.11 -5.47
CA VAL A 94 2.32 -16.22 -6.59
C VAL A 94 2.48 -14.78 -6.12
N ALA A 95 1.56 -14.27 -5.28
CA ALA A 95 1.64 -12.92 -4.71
C ALA A 95 2.98 -12.67 -4.01
N GLU A 96 3.44 -13.64 -3.22
CA GLU A 96 4.69 -13.54 -2.48
C GLU A 96 5.93 -13.46 -3.39
N SER A 97 5.89 -14.16 -4.53
CA SER A 97 6.97 -14.14 -5.53
C SER A 97 7.06 -12.82 -6.30
N MET A 98 5.97 -12.03 -6.32
CA MET A 98 5.87 -10.77 -7.05
C MET A 98 5.06 -9.71 -6.27
N PRO A 99 5.50 -9.29 -5.07
CA PRO A 99 4.65 -8.62 -4.08
C PRO A 99 4.01 -7.31 -4.57
N ALA A 100 4.73 -6.48 -5.32
CA ALA A 100 4.16 -5.23 -5.88
C ALA A 100 3.11 -5.48 -6.99
N HIS A 101 3.32 -6.52 -7.82
CA HIS A 101 2.47 -6.81 -8.99
C HIS A 101 1.37 -7.83 -8.68
N GLY A 102 1.56 -8.63 -7.63
CA GLY A 102 0.70 -9.73 -7.20
C GLY A 102 -0.30 -9.34 -6.11
N ILE A 103 -0.45 -8.04 -5.81
CA ILE A 103 -1.40 -7.57 -4.79
C ILE A 103 -2.84 -8.04 -5.05
N LEU A 104 -3.25 -8.12 -6.33
CA LEU A 104 -4.56 -8.65 -6.71
C LEU A 104 -4.73 -10.13 -6.32
N PHE A 105 -3.66 -10.92 -6.40
CA PHE A 105 -3.66 -12.32 -5.99
C PHE A 105 -3.77 -12.44 -4.47
N LEU A 106 -3.04 -11.60 -3.72
CA LEU A 106 -3.18 -11.52 -2.26
C LEU A 106 -4.61 -11.14 -1.86
N GLU A 107 -5.17 -10.07 -2.44
CA GLU A 107 -6.53 -9.61 -2.14
C GLU A 107 -7.56 -10.72 -2.36
N THR A 108 -7.42 -11.47 -3.46
CA THR A 108 -8.31 -12.58 -3.78
C THR A 108 -8.13 -13.73 -2.80
N ALA A 109 -6.88 -14.09 -2.45
CA ALA A 109 -6.60 -15.10 -1.44
C ALA A 109 -7.20 -14.75 -0.08
N CYS A 110 -7.07 -13.50 0.37
CA CYS A 110 -7.65 -13.01 1.61
C CYS A 110 -9.18 -13.06 1.61
N ARG A 111 -9.84 -12.64 0.52
CA ARG A 111 -11.31 -12.72 0.39
C ARG A 111 -11.81 -14.15 0.45
N ILE A 112 -11.08 -15.06 -0.20
CA ILE A 112 -11.36 -16.49 -0.12
C ILE A 112 -11.25 -16.99 1.33
N TRP A 113 -10.14 -16.72 2.01
CA TRP A 113 -9.91 -17.15 3.39
C TRP A 113 -10.95 -16.57 4.34
N ALA A 114 -11.30 -15.29 4.20
CA ALA A 114 -12.35 -14.65 4.98
C ALA A 114 -13.71 -15.34 4.78
N SER A 115 -14.07 -15.64 3.53
CA SER A 115 -15.34 -16.33 3.21
C SER A 115 -15.41 -17.78 3.71
N SER A 116 -14.26 -18.42 3.95
CA SER A 116 -14.19 -19.80 4.45
C SER A 116 -14.29 -19.89 5.98
N GLY A 117 -14.11 -18.77 6.68
CA GLY A 117 -14.06 -18.69 8.14
C GLY A 117 -12.77 -19.27 8.73
N ARG A 118 -12.38 -18.79 9.92
CA ARG A 118 -11.24 -19.30 10.72
C ARG A 118 -9.89 -19.32 9.99
N CYS A 119 -9.61 -18.30 9.18
CA CYS A 119 -8.33 -18.15 8.48
C CYS A 119 -7.66 -16.79 8.78
N GLU A 120 -7.98 -16.15 9.90
CA GLU A 120 -7.45 -14.83 10.30
C GLU A 120 -5.92 -14.88 10.42
N ASP A 121 -5.38 -15.90 11.11
CA ASP A 121 -3.93 -16.11 11.24
C ASP A 121 -3.23 -16.19 9.88
N LYS A 122 -3.85 -16.83 8.89
CA LYS A 122 -3.29 -16.96 7.53
C LYS A 122 -3.32 -15.64 6.79
N ILE A 123 -4.37 -14.85 6.98
CA ILE A 123 -4.49 -13.52 6.38
C ILE A 123 -3.43 -12.60 6.99
N ALA A 124 -3.30 -12.59 8.32
CA ALA A 124 -2.29 -11.81 9.02
C ALA A 124 -0.87 -12.17 8.56
N GLU A 125 -0.52 -13.47 8.51
CA GLU A 125 0.79 -13.93 8.02
C GLU A 125 1.04 -13.49 6.56
N ALA A 126 0.05 -13.67 5.69
CA ALA A 126 0.19 -13.33 4.28
C ALA A 126 0.37 -11.82 4.07
N VAL A 127 -0.38 -11.01 4.80
CA VAL A 127 -0.30 -9.55 4.79
C VAL A 127 1.06 -9.07 5.27
N SER A 128 1.51 -9.56 6.44
CA SER A 128 2.81 -9.24 7.02
C SER A 128 3.94 -9.53 6.03
N ARG A 129 3.97 -10.73 5.44
CA ARG A 129 5.02 -11.14 4.47
C ARG A 129 5.06 -10.26 3.22
N VAL A 130 3.90 -9.80 2.73
CA VAL A 130 3.84 -8.91 1.57
C VAL A 130 4.28 -7.49 1.94
N LEU A 131 3.84 -6.97 3.07
CA LEU A 131 4.17 -5.61 3.50
C LEU A 131 5.63 -5.45 3.93
N GLN A 132 6.25 -6.48 4.48
CA GLN A 132 7.70 -6.50 4.72
C GLN A 132 8.51 -6.27 3.43
N LYS A 133 8.00 -6.75 2.28
CA LYS A 133 8.65 -6.57 0.97
C LYS A 133 8.18 -5.33 0.24
N CYS A 134 6.94 -4.88 0.47
CA CYS A 134 6.28 -3.80 -0.25
C CYS A 134 5.44 -2.93 0.70
N PRO A 135 6.08 -2.16 1.60
CA PRO A 135 5.39 -1.37 2.62
C PRO A 135 4.49 -0.27 2.01
N GLN A 136 4.77 0.17 0.79
CA GLN A 136 3.93 1.12 0.04
C GLN A 136 2.51 0.60 -0.29
N LEU A 137 2.25 -0.69 -0.09
CA LEU A 137 0.92 -1.29 -0.27
C LEU A 137 0.04 -1.15 0.98
N LEU A 138 0.55 -0.60 2.08
CA LEU A 138 -0.13 -0.53 3.38
C LEU A 138 -1.56 0.00 3.28
N ASP A 139 -1.78 1.16 2.65
CA ASP A 139 -3.12 1.75 2.53
C ASP A 139 -4.10 0.83 1.80
N ARG A 140 -3.65 0.15 0.75
CA ARG A 140 -4.47 -0.79 -0.02
C ARG A 140 -4.82 -2.02 0.80
N ILE A 141 -3.88 -2.49 1.62
CA ILE A 141 -4.11 -3.60 2.55
C ILE A 141 -5.08 -3.19 3.67
N VAL A 142 -4.96 -1.97 4.21
CA VAL A 142 -5.88 -1.45 5.22
C VAL A 142 -7.32 -1.41 4.68
N GLU A 143 -7.50 -0.97 3.43
CA GLU A 143 -8.80 -1.01 2.76
C GLU A 143 -9.32 -2.44 2.58
N LEU A 144 -8.45 -3.38 2.18
CA LEU A 144 -8.79 -4.80 2.08
C LEU A 144 -9.24 -5.38 3.42
N LEU A 145 -8.46 -5.21 4.49
CA LEU A 145 -8.74 -5.77 5.81
C LEU A 145 -10.10 -5.28 6.34
N LYS A 146 -10.39 -3.99 6.19
CA LYS A 146 -11.71 -3.42 6.51
C LYS A 146 -12.83 -4.04 5.67
N ALA A 147 -12.60 -4.20 4.36
CA ALA A 147 -13.59 -4.78 3.45
C ALA A 147 -13.91 -6.26 3.74
N ILE A 148 -13.01 -6.98 4.40
CA ILE A 148 -13.22 -8.38 4.82
C ILE A 148 -13.55 -8.52 6.32
N GLY A 149 -13.76 -7.42 7.04
CA GLY A 149 -14.20 -7.41 8.45
C GLY A 149 -13.10 -7.68 9.48
N LEU A 150 -11.82 -7.46 9.12
CA LEU A 150 -10.66 -7.63 10.00
C LEU A 150 -10.12 -6.28 10.49
N ASP A 151 -10.99 -5.43 11.03
CA ASP A 151 -10.62 -4.11 11.56
C ASP A 151 -9.59 -4.18 12.70
N HIS A 152 -9.59 -5.28 13.46
CA HIS A 152 -8.64 -5.48 14.56
C HIS A 152 -7.18 -5.67 14.08
N GLU A 153 -6.98 -6.19 12.87
CA GLU A 153 -5.64 -6.36 12.28
C GLU A 153 -5.07 -5.05 11.72
N VAL A 154 -5.91 -4.04 11.48
CA VAL A 154 -5.47 -2.77 10.86
C VAL A 154 -4.42 -2.06 11.70
N GLU A 155 -4.63 -1.98 13.02
CA GLU A 155 -3.68 -1.33 13.92
C GLU A 155 -2.37 -2.14 14.00
N ILE A 156 -2.44 -3.47 14.06
CA ILE A 156 -1.27 -4.37 14.10
C ILE A 156 -0.40 -4.18 12.86
N VAL A 157 -1.02 -4.14 11.69
CA VAL A 157 -0.30 -4.04 10.41
C VAL A 157 0.30 -2.65 10.19
N ILE A 158 -0.41 -1.59 10.61
CA ILE A 158 0.14 -0.23 10.59
C ILE A 158 1.34 -0.15 11.53
N GLU A 159 1.24 -0.74 12.72
CA GLU A 159 2.31 -0.80 13.70
C GLU A 159 3.54 -1.48 13.10
N GLU A 160 3.39 -2.69 12.55
CA GLU A 160 4.47 -3.50 11.97
C GLU A 160 5.21 -2.76 10.84
N VAL A 161 4.47 -2.10 9.95
CA VAL A 161 5.09 -1.36 8.84
C VAL A 161 5.77 -0.09 9.33
N CYS A 162 5.25 0.57 10.35
CA CYS A 162 5.73 1.85 10.84
C CYS A 162 6.59 1.73 12.12
N GLU A 163 7.34 0.64 12.30
CA GLU A 163 8.29 0.45 13.40
C GLU A 163 9.57 1.29 13.26
N GLU A 164 10.39 1.33 14.32
CA GLU A 164 11.73 1.92 14.26
C GLU A 164 12.61 1.07 13.32
N GLY A 165 13.19 1.69 12.30
CA GLY A 165 13.90 0.97 11.24
C GLY A 165 13.03 0.52 10.06
N SER A 166 11.78 1.00 10.00
CA SER A 166 10.90 0.81 8.85
C SER A 166 11.57 1.10 7.51
N THR A 167 11.31 0.25 6.52
CA THR A 167 11.67 0.45 5.11
C THR A 167 10.69 1.35 4.36
N LEU A 168 9.60 1.78 5.02
CA LEU A 168 8.62 2.69 4.44
C LEU A 168 9.28 4.03 4.15
N HIS A 169 9.14 4.49 2.90
CA HIS A 169 9.74 5.74 2.48
C HIS A 169 9.14 6.92 3.28
N PRO A 170 9.93 7.95 3.68
CA PRO A 170 9.40 9.04 4.50
C PRO A 170 8.31 9.86 3.81
N SER A 171 8.21 9.80 2.48
CA SER A 171 7.13 10.47 1.73
C SER A 171 5.79 9.72 1.76
N ASP A 172 5.73 8.52 2.32
CA ASP A 172 4.53 7.69 2.26
C ASP A 172 3.40 8.25 3.14
N LYS A 173 2.17 8.26 2.60
CA LYS A 173 0.98 8.81 3.25
C LYS A 173 0.59 8.05 4.53
N ALA A 174 1.01 6.79 4.67
CA ALA A 174 0.73 6.01 5.86
C ALA A 174 1.30 6.65 7.13
N TRP A 175 2.40 7.40 7.04
CA TRP A 175 2.97 8.13 8.18
C TRP A 175 1.99 9.10 8.84
N VAL A 176 1.15 9.76 8.04
CA VAL A 176 0.11 10.67 8.55
C VAL A 176 -0.96 9.90 9.32
N GLY A 177 -1.36 8.74 8.79
CA GLY A 177 -2.29 7.82 9.44
C GLY A 177 -1.74 7.28 10.76
N TRP A 178 -0.46 6.90 10.77
CA TRP A 178 0.24 6.39 11.95
C TRP A 178 0.40 7.43 13.06
N CYS A 179 0.74 8.68 12.70
CA CYS A 179 0.94 9.76 13.66
C CYS A 179 -0.35 10.20 14.36
N GLN A 180 -1.48 10.22 13.67
CA GLN A 180 -2.73 10.78 14.21
C GLN A 180 -3.17 10.15 15.55
N PRO A 181 -3.39 8.82 15.66
CA PRO A 181 -3.83 8.22 16.92
C PRO A 181 -2.78 8.37 18.03
N ARG A 182 -1.50 8.42 17.67
CA ARG A 182 -0.36 8.60 18.59
C ARG A 182 -0.27 10.03 19.14
N ILE A 183 -0.69 11.02 18.37
CA ILE A 183 -0.78 12.40 18.84
C ILE A 183 -2.03 12.59 19.71
N GLU A 184 -3.16 11.96 19.34
CA GLU A 184 -4.41 12.06 20.09
C GLU A 184 -4.36 11.33 21.44
N ARG A 185 -3.69 10.17 21.53
CA ARG A 185 -3.62 9.32 22.73
C ARG A 185 -2.24 8.67 22.91
N PRO A 186 -1.17 9.46 23.12
CA PRO A 186 0.21 8.96 23.12
C PRO A 186 0.49 7.90 24.18
N GLU A 187 -0.20 7.93 25.32
CA GLU A 187 -0.01 7.00 26.44
C GLU A 187 -0.38 5.55 26.08
N ARG A 188 -1.19 5.33 25.04
CA ARG A 188 -1.52 3.99 24.55
C ARG A 188 -0.36 3.33 23.81
N TYR A 189 0.59 4.13 23.33
CA TYR A 189 1.68 3.71 22.46
C TYR A 189 3.05 3.76 23.13
N GLY A 190 3.08 3.95 24.45
CA GLY A 190 4.29 3.94 25.27
C GLY A 190 4.56 5.27 25.98
N ASN A 191 5.83 5.62 26.13
CA ASN A 191 6.22 6.85 26.81
C ASN A 191 5.77 8.08 25.99
N ARG A 192 4.94 8.93 26.58
CA ARG A 192 4.35 10.11 25.93
C ARG A 192 5.37 10.98 25.19
N THR A 193 6.48 11.33 25.84
CA THR A 193 7.50 12.20 25.25
C THR A 193 8.16 11.54 24.05
N ASN A 194 8.51 10.26 24.15
CA ASN A 194 9.15 9.52 23.05
C ASN A 194 8.20 9.38 21.84
N VAL A 195 6.94 9.01 22.09
CA VAL A 195 5.92 8.84 21.05
C VAL A 195 5.70 10.14 20.29
N LEU A 196 5.50 11.25 21.01
CA LEU A 196 5.26 12.55 20.39
C LEU A 196 6.50 13.09 19.66
N THR A 197 7.69 12.95 20.25
CA THR A 197 8.95 13.36 19.60
C THR A 197 9.17 12.61 18.30
N ARG A 198 8.86 11.30 18.28
CA ARG A 198 8.94 10.48 17.07
C ARG A 198 7.91 10.90 16.03
N CYS A 199 6.67 11.20 16.44
CA CYS A 199 5.66 11.74 15.51
C CYS A 199 6.12 13.05 14.87
N VAL A 200 6.75 13.93 15.64
CA VAL A 200 7.30 15.18 15.10
C VAL A 200 8.40 14.93 14.08
N ASP A 201 9.38 14.07 14.38
CA ASP A 201 10.45 13.72 13.42
C ASP A 201 9.89 13.11 12.13
N VAL A 202 8.95 12.17 12.24
CA VAL A 202 8.25 11.57 11.10
C VAL A 202 7.55 12.62 10.25
N LEU A 203 6.78 13.53 10.88
CA LEU A 203 6.01 14.56 10.17
C LEU A 203 6.90 15.61 9.51
N PHE A 204 8.02 15.99 10.13
CA PHE A 204 9.02 16.85 9.48
C PHE A 204 9.59 16.18 8.24
N ARG A 205 10.07 14.93 8.34
CA ARG A 205 10.62 14.19 7.19
C ARG A 205 9.59 13.99 6.09
N PHE A 206 8.34 13.70 6.46
CA PHE A 206 7.25 13.58 5.50
C PHE A 206 7.01 14.88 4.72
N LEU A 207 7.04 16.03 5.39
CA LEU A 207 6.87 17.35 4.79
C LEU A 207 8.09 17.84 4.03
N ASP A 208 9.29 17.32 4.30
CA ASP A 208 10.50 17.63 3.52
C ASP A 208 10.38 17.19 2.05
N HIS A 209 9.47 16.26 1.75
CA HIS A 209 9.22 15.82 0.39
C HIS A 209 8.31 16.79 -0.39
N GLY A 210 8.77 17.20 -1.58
CA GLY A 210 8.10 18.22 -2.41
C GLY A 210 6.64 17.93 -2.75
N SER A 211 6.28 16.65 -2.92
CA SER A 211 4.91 16.20 -3.17
C SER A 211 3.97 16.37 -1.97
N ASN A 212 4.53 16.45 -0.77
CA ASN A 212 3.77 16.41 0.49
C ASN A 212 3.61 17.79 1.14
N ARG A 213 4.29 18.82 0.62
CA ARG A 213 4.24 20.20 1.15
C ARG A 213 2.81 20.74 1.30
N GLY A 214 1.92 20.35 0.39
CA GLY A 214 0.51 20.75 0.37
C GLY A 214 -0.40 19.91 1.27
N ASN A 215 0.13 18.97 2.06
CA ASN A 215 -0.67 18.09 2.89
C ASN A 215 -1.12 18.82 4.16
N GLY A 216 -2.33 19.41 4.12
CA GLY A 216 -2.87 20.17 5.24
C GLY A 216 -3.03 19.37 6.54
N ARG A 217 -3.38 18.08 6.45
CA ARG A 217 -3.53 17.21 7.63
C ARG A 217 -2.19 17.00 8.34
N ALA A 218 -1.11 16.80 7.58
CA ALA A 218 0.23 16.68 8.16
C ALA A 218 0.67 17.96 8.89
N TRP A 219 0.36 19.15 8.35
CA TRP A 219 0.63 20.43 9.01
C TRP A 219 -0.12 20.60 10.33
N VAL A 220 -1.41 20.28 10.34
CA VAL A 220 -2.24 20.36 11.56
C VAL A 220 -1.72 19.40 12.62
N LEU A 221 -1.41 18.16 12.24
CA LEU A 221 -0.85 17.16 13.17
C LEU A 221 0.53 17.57 13.68
N LEU A 222 1.41 18.10 12.83
CA LEU A 222 2.74 18.53 13.22
C LEU A 222 2.66 19.67 14.24
N HIS A 223 1.82 20.67 13.96
CA HIS A 223 1.57 21.75 14.90
C HIS A 223 1.07 21.20 16.24
N ALA A 224 0.05 20.34 16.23
CA ALA A 224 -0.49 19.74 17.46
C ALA A 224 0.58 18.98 18.26
N ALA A 225 1.42 18.19 17.59
CA ALA A 225 2.47 17.42 18.24
C ALA A 225 3.56 18.31 18.85
N VAL A 226 3.98 19.36 18.14
CA VAL A 226 5.01 20.30 18.62
C VAL A 226 4.56 21.06 19.88
N GLN A 227 3.27 21.39 20.00
CA GLN A 227 2.72 22.03 21.21
C GLN A 227 2.78 21.14 22.46
N LEU A 228 2.99 19.83 22.31
CA LEU A 228 2.91 18.85 23.40
C LEU A 228 4.28 18.31 23.86
N VAL A 229 5.38 18.78 23.28
CA VAL A 229 6.74 18.29 23.52
C VAL A 229 7.65 19.47 23.85
N ASP A 230 8.65 19.24 24.70
CA ASP A 230 9.64 20.25 25.04
C ASP A 230 10.42 20.73 23.79
N PRO A 231 10.49 22.05 23.53
CA PRO A 231 11.21 22.61 22.38
C PRO A 231 12.65 22.16 22.22
N SER A 232 13.34 21.80 23.32
CA SER A 232 14.71 21.30 23.30
C SER A 232 14.87 20.03 22.45
N HIS A 233 13.84 19.18 22.36
CA HIS A 233 13.87 17.98 21.52
C HIS A 233 13.81 18.28 20.02
N PHE A 234 13.44 19.51 19.62
CA PHE A 234 13.33 19.92 18.22
C PHE A 234 14.52 20.70 17.71
N VAL A 235 15.44 21.12 18.59
CA VAL A 235 16.64 21.86 18.20
C VAL A 235 17.44 21.12 17.11
N PRO A 236 17.70 19.80 17.20
CA PRO A 236 18.43 19.09 16.14
C PRO A 236 17.66 19.03 14.81
N ILE A 237 16.34 18.84 14.86
CA ILE A 237 15.47 18.77 13.69
C ILE A 237 15.44 20.12 12.98
N ARG A 238 15.36 21.22 13.75
CA ARG A 238 15.38 22.58 13.22
C ARG A 238 16.73 22.93 12.61
N LEU A 239 17.83 22.56 13.26
CA LEU A 239 19.19 22.83 12.78
C LEU A 239 19.41 22.38 11.34
N GLN A 240 18.85 21.23 10.96
CA GLN A 240 18.92 20.69 9.59
C GLN A 240 18.06 21.45 8.56
N ARG A 241 17.13 22.28 9.02
CA ARG A 241 16.01 22.85 8.24
C ARG A 241 15.93 24.38 8.28
N TYR A 242 16.76 25.01 9.11
CA TYR A 242 16.62 26.41 9.51
C TYR A 242 16.55 27.40 8.34
N ASP A 243 17.40 27.23 7.33
CA ASP A 243 17.59 28.16 6.24
C ASP A 243 16.68 27.90 5.03
N TRP A 244 16.39 26.63 4.73
CA TRP A 244 15.68 26.24 3.52
C TRP A 244 14.19 25.92 3.75
N TRP A 245 13.81 25.37 4.90
CA TRP A 245 12.45 24.84 5.12
C TRP A 245 11.35 25.91 5.04
N PRO A 246 11.51 27.11 5.63
CA PRO A 246 10.52 28.18 5.48
C PRO A 246 10.36 28.66 4.02
N ARG A 247 11.44 28.65 3.24
CA ARG A 247 11.42 29.06 1.81
C ARG A 247 10.80 27.98 0.93
N PHE A 248 11.01 26.72 1.31
CA PHE A 248 10.49 25.55 0.62
C PHE A 248 8.97 25.40 0.77
N HIS A 249 8.43 25.79 1.93
CA HIS A 249 7.02 25.66 2.30
C HIS A 249 6.21 26.94 2.05
N THR A 250 6.15 27.33 0.79
CA THR A 250 5.37 28.49 0.30
C THR A 250 4.12 28.09 -0.49
N VAL A 251 3.83 26.78 -0.56
CA VAL A 251 2.68 26.25 -1.30
C VAL A 251 1.36 26.64 -0.63
N PRO A 252 0.28 26.85 -1.39
CA PRO A 252 -1.04 27.10 -0.82
C PRO A 252 -1.53 25.92 0.03
N LEU A 253 -2.14 26.20 1.18
CA LEU A 253 -2.78 25.23 2.05
C LEU A 253 -4.24 25.64 2.35
N PRO A 254 -5.09 24.71 2.81
CA PRO A 254 -6.35 25.06 3.45
C PRO A 254 -6.13 26.04 4.61
N ALA A 255 -7.09 26.95 4.83
CA ALA A 255 -6.93 28.08 5.77
C ALA A 255 -6.47 27.68 7.18
N GLU A 256 -7.00 26.59 7.73
CA GLU A 256 -6.56 26.07 9.03
C GLU A 256 -5.10 25.64 9.01
N ALA A 257 -4.70 24.82 8.04
CA ALA A 257 -3.34 24.33 7.91
C ALA A 257 -2.34 25.47 7.64
N GLU A 258 -2.76 26.50 6.89
CA GLU A 258 -1.98 27.71 6.67
C GLU A 258 -1.71 28.47 7.98
N SER A 259 -2.74 28.66 8.82
CA SER A 259 -2.59 29.26 10.16
C SER A 259 -1.60 28.46 11.01
N ARG A 260 -1.76 27.13 11.05
CA ARG A 260 -0.88 26.24 11.82
C ARG A 260 0.55 26.25 11.32
N ARG A 261 0.77 26.32 10.01
CA ARG A 261 2.10 26.50 9.43
C ARG A 261 2.72 27.82 9.87
N ALA A 262 1.99 28.93 9.79
CA ALA A 262 2.50 30.24 10.18
C ALA A 262 2.87 30.29 11.68
N GLU A 263 2.00 29.78 12.55
CA GLU A 263 2.24 29.65 13.99
C GLU A 263 3.50 28.81 14.27
N LEU A 264 3.61 27.65 13.62
CA LEU A 264 4.76 26.76 13.78
C LEU A 264 6.06 27.42 13.31
N LEU A 265 6.07 28.08 12.15
CA LEU A 265 7.27 28.74 11.63
C LEU A 265 7.71 29.90 12.52
N ALA A 266 6.76 30.66 13.10
CA ALA A 266 7.06 31.72 14.06
C ALA A 266 7.65 31.15 15.36
N ALA A 267 7.01 30.13 15.93
CA ALA A 267 7.51 29.45 17.14
C ALA A 267 8.88 28.82 16.91
N LEU A 268 9.08 28.19 15.75
CA LEU A 268 10.39 27.68 15.35
C LEU A 268 11.38 28.82 15.32
N ALA A 269 11.09 29.98 14.70
CA ALA A 269 12.02 31.11 14.60
C ALA A 269 12.61 31.55 15.95
N GLU A 270 11.81 31.53 17.01
CA GLU A 270 12.18 32.01 18.36
C GLU A 270 13.13 31.08 19.13
N ILE A 271 13.21 29.80 18.78
CA ILE A 271 14.11 28.86 19.48
C ILE A 271 15.55 29.34 19.26
N ARG A 272 16.32 29.59 20.32
CA ARG A 272 17.72 29.98 20.15
C ARG A 272 18.53 28.76 19.74
N VAL A 273 19.17 28.85 18.59
CA VAL A 273 20.17 27.88 18.16
C VAL A 273 21.51 28.42 18.62
N ASP A 274 21.97 27.97 19.80
CA ASP A 274 23.35 28.20 20.19
C ASP A 274 24.22 27.31 19.31
N TRP A 275 24.80 27.91 18.27
CA TRP A 275 25.81 27.24 17.46
C TRP A 275 26.93 26.77 18.40
N PRO A 276 27.32 25.48 18.41
CA PRO A 276 28.57 25.11 19.04
C PRO A 276 29.65 25.90 18.30
N SER A 277 30.27 26.84 19.00
CA SER A 277 31.40 27.62 18.50
C SER A 277 32.43 26.62 18.01
N SER A 278 32.58 26.53 16.69
CA SER A 278 33.52 25.66 16.01
C SER A 278 34.91 25.83 16.60
N ARG A 279 35.48 24.75 17.13
CA ARG A 279 36.92 24.56 17.27
C ARG A 279 37.44 23.90 16.00
#